data_AF-A0A972USZ6-F1
#
_entry.id   AF-A0A972USZ6-F1
#
_cell.length_a   1.000
_cell.length_b   1.000
_cell.length_c   1.000
_cell.angle_alpha   90.00
_cell.angle_beta   90.00
_cell.angle_gamma   90.00
#
_symmetry.space_group_name_H-M   'P 1'
#
loop_
_entity.id
_entity.type
_entity.pdbx_description
1 polymer ?
#
loop_
_entity_poly.entity_id
_entity_poly.type
_entity_poly.pdbx_seq_one_letter_code
_entity_poly.pdbx_strand_id
1 'polypeptide(L)'
;MKRFRHEIIEKNSILLLIGTLIVASIGGIVEIVPLFYLESTIEKVDGMRPYSPLELAGRNIYIREGCYGCHSQMVRTLRDEVERWGHYSLAAESIYDHPFQWGSKR
;
A
#
# COMPACT_ATOMS: atom_id res chain seq x y z
N MET A 1 -16.14 -27.68 32.49
CA MET A 1 -15.72 -26.72 31.44
C MET A 1 -16.76 -26.76 30.33
N LYS A 2 -17.64 -25.75 30.21
CA LYS A 2 -18.68 -25.74 29.16
C LYS A 2 -17.98 -25.58 27.80
N ARG A 3 -17.98 -26.64 27.00
CA ARG A 3 -17.42 -26.66 25.64
C ARG A 3 -18.26 -25.69 24.79
N PHE A 4 -17.61 -24.69 24.22
CA PHE A 4 -18.25 -23.77 23.27
C PHE A 4 -18.85 -24.61 22.12
N ARG A 5 -20.16 -24.55 21.92
CA ARG A 5 -20.86 -25.32 20.88
C ARG A 5 -20.86 -24.51 19.58
N HIS A 6 -19.96 -24.83 18.66
CA HIS A 6 -19.83 -24.16 17.36
C HIS A 6 -21.13 -24.19 16.54
N GLU A 7 -21.96 -25.24 16.73
CA GLU A 7 -23.27 -25.37 16.09
C GLU A 7 -24.19 -24.14 16.26
N ILE A 8 -24.04 -23.37 17.36
CA ILE A 8 -24.86 -22.17 17.60
C ILE A 8 -24.53 -21.07 16.59
N ILE A 9 -23.26 -20.93 16.21
CA ILE A 9 -22.80 -19.95 15.23
C ILE A 9 -23.13 -20.45 13.82
N GLU A 10 -22.90 -21.73 13.54
CA GLU A 10 -23.14 -22.31 12.21
C GLU A 10 -24.62 -22.29 11.80
N LYS A 11 -25.53 -22.47 12.76
CA LYS A 11 -26.99 -22.47 12.51
C LYS A 11 -27.60 -21.06 12.47
N ASN A 12 -26.84 -20.03 12.83
CA ASN A 12 -27.33 -18.64 12.85
C ASN A 12 -26.53 -17.77 11.88
N SER A 13 -27.16 -17.46 10.74
CA SER A 13 -26.54 -16.67 9.66
C SER A 13 -26.08 -15.27 10.11
N ILE A 14 -26.80 -14.63 11.03
CA ILE A 14 -26.45 -13.30 11.54
C ILE A 14 -25.19 -13.37 12.41
N LEU A 15 -25.11 -14.36 13.30
CA LEU A 15 -23.92 -14.55 14.14
C LEU A 15 -22.70 -14.91 13.30
N LEU A 16 -22.85 -15.77 12.29
CA LEU A 16 -21.78 -16.12 11.38
C LEU A 16 -21.30 -14.92 10.55
N LEU A 17 -22.22 -14.09 10.05
CA LEU A 17 -21.90 -12.88 9.30
C LEU A 17 -21.09 -11.89 10.16
N ILE A 18 -21.57 -11.60 11.37
CA ILE A 18 -20.87 -10.67 12.29
C ILE A 18 -19.48 -11.20 12.65
N GLY A 19 -19.37 -12.49 12.98
CA GLY A 19 -18.08 -13.11 13.29
C GLY A 19 -17.11 -13.04 12.11
N THR A 20 -17.59 -13.30 10.89
CA THR A 20 -16.77 -13.21 9.67
C THR A 20 -16.30 -11.79 9.42
N LEU A 21 -17.18 -10.79 9.56
CA LEU A 21 -16.81 -9.38 9.40
C LEU A 21 -15.73 -8.97 10.40
N ILE A 22 -15.91 -9.31 11.68
CA ILE A 22 -14.91 -9.00 12.72
C ILE A 22 -13.56 -9.62 12.36
N VAL A 23 -13.52 -10.91 12.03
CA VAL A 23 -12.27 -11.60 11.70
C VAL A 23 -11.60 -11.01 10.46
N ALA A 24 -12.36 -10.72 9.40
CA ALA A 24 -11.84 -10.14 8.17
C ALA A 24 -11.31 -8.71 8.37
N SER A 25 -11.92 -7.91 9.24
CA SER A 25 -11.52 -6.51 9.48
C SER A 25 -10.26 -6.36 10.34
N ILE A 26 -9.90 -7.35 11.16
CA ILE A 26 -8.74 -7.25 12.07
C ILE A 26 -7.45 -6.94 11.29
N GLY A 27 -7.20 -7.62 10.16
CA GLY A 27 -6.00 -7.41 9.35
C GLY A 27 -5.89 -5.97 8.83
N GLY A 28 -6.97 -5.46 8.23
CA GLY A 28 -7.01 -4.08 7.74
C GLY A 28 -6.82 -3.04 8.84
N ILE A 29 -7.39 -3.28 10.04
CA ILE A 29 -7.21 -2.38 11.18
C ILE A 29 -5.74 -2.37 11.63
N VAL A 30 -5.10 -3.53 11.73
CA VAL A 30 -3.72 -3.63 12.24
C VAL A 30 -2.69 -3.13 11.22
N GLU A 31 -2.92 -3.33 9.92
CA GLU A 31 -1.96 -2.97 8.88
C GLU A 31 -2.14 -1.53 8.37
N ILE A 32 -3.38 -1.07 8.15
CA ILE A 32 -3.64 0.20 7.46
C ILE A 32 -3.76 1.36 8.45
N VAL A 33 -4.48 1.18 9.56
CA VAL A 33 -4.80 2.29 10.48
C VAL A 33 -3.54 2.92 11.08
N PRO A 34 -2.52 2.16 11.56
CA PRO A 34 -1.31 2.77 12.11
C PRO A 34 -0.54 3.62 11.10
N LEU A 35 -0.56 3.27 9.81
CA LEU A 35 0.16 4.01 8.77
C LEU A 35 -0.34 5.46 8.59
N PHE A 36 -1.58 5.77 9.00
CA PHE A 36 -2.08 7.15 9.00
C PHE A 36 -1.54 8.01 10.15
N TYR A 37 -1.07 7.39 11.23
CA TYR A 37 -0.63 8.09 12.45
C TYR A 37 0.89 8.03 12.68
N LEU A 38 1.58 7.11 12.02
CA LEU A 38 3.03 6.94 12.16
C LEU A 38 3.78 7.92 11.25
N GLU A 39 4.02 9.14 11.75
CA GLU A 39 4.88 10.12 11.06
C GLU A 39 6.36 9.68 11.01
N SER A 40 6.78 8.77 11.90
CA SER A 40 8.17 8.31 12.02
C SER A 40 8.64 7.45 10.85
N THR A 41 7.74 6.90 10.04
CA THR A 41 8.10 6.05 8.89
C THR A 41 8.37 6.84 7.61
N ILE A 42 8.16 8.16 7.62
CA ILE A 42 8.36 9.02 6.45
C ILE A 42 9.65 9.80 6.63
N GLU A 43 10.70 9.41 5.91
CA GLU A 43 11.96 10.15 5.87
C GLU A 43 11.76 11.53 5.26
N LYS A 44 12.30 12.58 5.87
CA LYS A 44 12.24 13.91 5.26
C LYS A 44 13.25 13.99 4.13
N VAL A 45 12.76 14.11 2.89
CA VAL A 45 13.62 14.28 1.70
C VAL A 45 13.61 15.75 1.29
N ASP A 46 14.79 16.35 1.23
CA ASP A 46 14.94 17.73 0.79
C ASP A 46 14.62 17.87 -0.71
N GLY A 47 13.87 18.91 -1.06
CA GLY A 47 13.56 19.27 -2.45
C GLY A 47 12.36 18.55 -3.07
N MET A 48 11.69 17.66 -2.33
CA MET A 48 10.48 17.00 -2.81
C MET A 48 9.29 17.98 -2.79
N ARG A 49 8.62 18.15 -3.94
CA ARG A 49 7.50 19.08 -4.16
C ARG A 49 6.36 18.40 -4.91
N PRO A 50 5.13 18.92 -4.84
CA PRO A 50 4.07 18.49 -5.73
C PRO A 50 4.47 18.63 -7.20
N TYR A 51 3.94 17.74 -8.03
CA TYR A 51 4.12 17.79 -9.48
C TYR A 51 3.62 19.12 -10.04
N SER A 52 4.39 19.70 -10.97
CA SER A 52 3.94 20.83 -11.78
C SER A 52 2.77 20.40 -12.68
N PRO A 53 1.97 21.35 -13.22
CA PRO A 53 0.83 20.99 -14.04
C PRO A 53 1.17 20.10 -15.25
N LEU A 54 2.34 20.33 -15.88
CA LEU A 54 2.78 19.53 -17.03
C LEU A 54 3.24 18.13 -16.60
N GLU A 55 4.00 18.01 -15.51
CA GLU A 55 4.41 16.71 -14.95
C GLU A 55 3.18 15.89 -14.53
N LEU A 56 2.18 16.51 -13.91
CA LEU A 56 0.95 15.85 -13.50
C LEU A 56 0.13 15.37 -14.72
N ALA A 57 0.05 16.18 -15.78
CA ALA A 57 -0.58 15.76 -17.03
C ALA A 57 0.15 14.57 -17.66
N GLY A 58 1.49 14.60 -17.69
CA GLY A 58 2.32 13.49 -18.15
C GLY A 58 2.13 12.22 -17.31
N ARG A 59 2.03 12.34 -16.00
CA ARG A 59 1.74 11.24 -15.07
C ARG A 59 0.37 10.60 -15.34
N ASN A 60 -0.65 11.41 -15.62
CA ASN A 60 -1.96 10.89 -15.99
C ASN A 60 -1.91 10.11 -17.31
N ILE A 61 -1.07 10.53 -18.25
CA ILE A 61 -0.81 9.77 -19.49
C ILE A 61 -0.09 8.46 -19.15
N TYR A 62 0.95 8.48 -18.31
CA TYR A 62 1.65 7.27 -17.86
C TYR A 62 0.69 6.22 -17.27
N ILE A 63 -0.27 6.66 -16.46
CA ILE A 63 -1.31 5.79 -15.89
C ILE A 63 -2.27 5.29 -16.98
N ARG A 64 -2.73 6.19 -17.87
CA ARG A 64 -3.66 5.87 -18.97
C ARG A 64 -3.09 4.82 -19.92
N GLU A 65 -1.82 4.93 -20.26
CA GLU A 65 -1.12 3.99 -21.16
C GLU A 65 -0.70 2.69 -20.44
N GLY A 66 -0.96 2.57 -19.14
CA GLY A 66 -0.65 1.35 -18.38
C GLY A 66 0.84 1.08 -18.23
N CYS A 67 1.69 2.11 -18.30
CA CYS A 67 3.15 1.96 -18.24
C CYS A 67 3.60 1.23 -16.96
N TYR A 68 2.87 1.40 -15.85
CA TYR A 68 3.11 0.72 -14.57
C TYR A 68 3.01 -0.81 -14.65
N GLY A 69 2.38 -1.37 -15.70
CA GLY A 69 2.29 -2.82 -15.91
C GLY A 69 3.61 -3.47 -16.33
N CYS A 70 4.54 -2.68 -16.88
CA CYS A 70 5.88 -3.12 -17.28
C CYS A 70 7.00 -2.37 -16.55
N HIS A 71 6.73 -1.19 -15.99
CA HIS A 71 7.75 -0.35 -15.36
C HIS A 71 7.44 -0.10 -13.89
N SER A 72 8.32 -0.60 -13.01
CA SER A 72 8.23 -0.37 -11.56
C SER A 72 8.97 0.91 -11.16
N GLN A 73 8.30 1.77 -10.40
CA GLN A 73 8.87 2.96 -9.79
C GLN A 73 9.21 2.73 -8.30
N MET A 74 9.74 1.54 -7.98
CA MET A 74 10.20 1.21 -6.63
C MET A 74 11.48 0.38 -6.71
N VAL A 75 12.60 0.96 -6.28
CA VAL A 75 13.91 0.30 -6.16
C VAL A 75 14.02 -0.31 -4.77
N ARG A 76 14.36 -1.60 -4.68
CA ARG A 76 14.50 -2.31 -3.39
C ARG A 76 15.87 -2.06 -2.77
N THR A 77 15.98 -2.30 -1.46
CA THR A 77 17.20 -2.11 -0.65
C THR A 77 18.32 -3.14 -0.90
N LEU A 78 18.19 -3.97 -1.94
CA LEU A 78 19.20 -4.97 -2.28
C LEU A 78 20.37 -4.32 -3.02
N ARG A 79 21.60 -4.78 -2.74
CA ARG A 79 22.82 -4.22 -3.34
C ARG A 79 22.80 -4.27 -4.88
N ASP A 80 22.30 -5.35 -5.46
CA ASP A 80 22.23 -5.52 -6.92
C ASP A 80 21.27 -4.53 -7.58
N GLU A 81 20.16 -4.19 -6.90
CA GLU A 81 19.24 -3.16 -7.38
C GLU A 81 19.82 -1.77 -7.22
N VAL A 82 20.54 -1.51 -6.13
CA VAL A 82 21.18 -0.22 -5.91
C VAL A 82 22.28 0.05 -6.93
N GLU A 83 23.12 -0.95 -7.22
CA GLU A 83 24.14 -0.86 -8.27
C GLU A 83 23.54 -0.70 -9.67
N ARG A 84 22.34 -1.23 -9.92
CA ARG A 84 21.67 -1.17 -11.23
C ARG A 84 20.89 0.13 -11.45
N TRP A 85 20.14 0.59 -10.45
CA TRP A 85 19.12 1.63 -10.59
C TRP A 85 19.38 2.89 -9.76
N GLY A 86 20.32 2.85 -8.80
CA GLY A 86 20.62 3.96 -7.90
C GLY A 86 20.04 3.75 -6.50
N HIS A 87 19.87 4.84 -5.75
CA HIS A 87 19.40 4.76 -4.36
C HIS A 87 18.07 4.00 -4.24
N TYR A 88 17.91 3.22 -3.17
CA TYR A 88 16.65 2.54 -2.91
C TYR A 88 15.53 3.56 -2.69
N SER A 89 14.31 3.23 -3.10
CA SER A 89 13.20 4.17 -3.00
C SER A 89 12.82 4.43 -1.55
N LEU A 90 12.54 5.69 -1.26
CA LEU A 90 12.08 6.14 0.06
C LEU A 90 10.57 6.35 0.06
N ALA A 91 9.91 6.08 1.19
CA ALA A 91 8.46 6.27 1.31
C ALA A 91 8.03 7.72 0.98
N ALA A 92 8.89 8.70 1.29
CA ALA A 92 8.63 10.11 1.04
C ALA A 92 8.68 10.53 -0.43
N GLU A 93 9.32 9.74 -1.29
CA GLU A 93 9.36 10.03 -2.74
C GLU A 93 7.99 9.85 -3.38
N SER A 94 7.13 9.01 -2.82
CA SER A 94 5.78 8.71 -3.32
C SER A 94 4.65 9.36 -2.51
N ILE A 95 4.95 10.30 -1.60
CA ILE A 95 3.92 10.91 -0.73
C ILE A 95 2.85 11.71 -1.51
N TYR A 96 3.20 12.28 -2.67
CA TYR A 96 2.25 12.99 -3.55
C TYR A 96 1.65 12.12 -4.65
N ASP A 97 1.95 10.81 -4.67
CA ASP A 97 1.46 9.93 -5.70
C ASP A 97 0.06 9.41 -5.40
N HIS A 98 -0.92 9.95 -6.12
CA HIS A 98 -2.30 9.50 -6.06
C HIS A 98 -2.77 9.01 -7.45
N PRO A 99 -2.92 7.69 -7.68
CA PRO A 99 -2.50 6.57 -6.83
C PRO A 99 -0.97 6.31 -6.91
N PHE A 100 -0.39 5.61 -5.94
CA PHE A 100 1.04 5.21 -5.96
C PHE A 100 1.42 4.49 -7.27
N GLN A 101 2.67 4.60 -7.71
CA GLN A 101 3.16 4.04 -9.00
C GLN A 101 4.21 2.92 -8.83
N TRP A 102 4.26 2.30 -7.65
CA TRP A 102 5.12 1.13 -7.42
C TRP A 102 4.63 -0.02 -8.30
N GLY A 103 5.52 -0.58 -9.11
CA GLY A 103 5.16 -1.65 -10.04
C GLY A 103 5.19 -3.02 -9.38
N SER A 104 4.29 -3.90 -9.81
CA SER A 104 4.26 -5.32 -9.45
C SER A 104 5.07 -6.19 -10.41
N LYS A 105 5.51 -5.62 -11.54
CA LYS A 105 6.29 -6.27 -12.60
C LYS A 105 7.33 -5.29 -13.16
N ARG A 106 8.40 -5.84 -13.72
CA ARG A 106 9.49 -5.13 -14.40
C ARG A 106 9.78 -5.80 -15.73
#